data_AF-A0A1F7J4X3-F1
#
_entry.id   AF-A0A1F7J4X3-F1
#
_cell.length_a   1.000
_cell.length_b   1.000
_cell.length_c   1.000
_cell.angle_alpha   90.00
_cell.angle_beta   90.00
_cell.angle_gamma   90.00
#
_symmetry.space_group_name_H-M   'P 1'
#
loop_
_entity.id
_entity.type
_entity.pdbx_description
1 polymer ?
#
loop_
_entity_poly.entity_id
_entity_poly.type
_entity_poly.pdbx_seq_one_letter_code
_entity_poly.pdbx_strand_id
1 'polypeptide(L)'
;MKRLNNKNLPKVTLILIKGNKKKYLYPSLRKTQFFLNNKAEAYLKNGDLVTIRVSYTDDSHNSGTYNSVGDLNWAFEAFVKEYV
;
A
#
# COMPACT_ATOMS: atom_id res chain seq x y z
N MET A 1 -18.67 -24.59 5.29
CA MET A 1 -17.85 -23.35 5.22
C MET A 1 -17.40 -23.13 3.77
N LYS A 2 -18.01 -22.20 3.04
CA LYS A 2 -17.53 -21.81 1.70
C LYS A 2 -16.19 -21.08 1.89
N ARG A 3 -15.10 -21.63 1.33
CA ARG A 3 -13.84 -20.89 1.21
C ARG A 3 -14.12 -19.68 0.30
N LEU A 4 -13.97 -18.47 0.81
CA LEU A 4 -13.98 -17.25 -0.01
C LEU A 4 -12.93 -17.45 -1.12
N ASN A 5 -13.36 -17.39 -2.37
CA ASN A 5 -12.45 -17.46 -3.52
C ASN A 5 -11.49 -16.26 -3.42
N ASN A 6 -10.25 -16.52 -3.04
CA ASN A 6 -9.17 -15.53 -2.84
C ASN A 6 -8.74 -14.80 -4.13
N LYS A 7 -9.49 -14.93 -5.23
CA LYS A 7 -9.09 -14.49 -6.58
C LYS A 7 -9.43 -13.03 -6.90
N ASN A 8 -10.24 -12.36 -6.07
CA ASN A 8 -10.75 -11.01 -6.39
C ASN A 8 -10.27 -9.92 -5.41
N LEU A 9 -9.26 -10.19 -4.58
CA LEU A 9 -8.72 -9.15 -3.70
C LEU A 9 -7.80 -8.19 -4.46
N PRO A 10 -7.85 -6.89 -4.15
CA PRO A 10 -6.94 -5.93 -4.74
C PRO A 10 -5.49 -6.27 -4.42
N LYS A 11 -4.60 -6.06 -5.39
CA LYS A 11 -3.15 -6.26 -5.25
C LYS A 11 -2.50 -4.97 -4.81
N VAL A 12 -1.72 -5.03 -3.73
CA VAL A 12 -1.02 -3.87 -3.19
C VAL A 12 0.46 -3.92 -3.55
N THR A 13 1.00 -2.78 -3.94
CA THR A 13 2.44 -2.55 -4.11
C THR A 13 2.84 -1.36 -3.25
N LEU A 14 3.87 -1.53 -2.42
CA LEU A 14 4.55 -0.42 -1.75
C LEU A 14 5.82 -0.08 -2.52
N ILE A 15 6.03 1.19 -2.81
CA ILE A 15 7.24 1.68 -3.48
C ILE A 15 7.94 2.64 -2.53
N LEU A 16 9.14 2.27 -2.10
CA LEU A 16 9.99 3.13 -1.27
C LEU A 16 10.94 3.89 -2.20
N ILE A 17 10.97 5.22 -2.09
CA ILE A 17 11.73 6.09 -2.99
C ILE A 17 12.73 6.90 -2.16
N LYS A 18 14.03 6.81 -2.51
CA LYS A 18 15.10 7.59 -1.88
C LYS A 18 16.07 8.12 -2.92
N GLY A 19 16.05 9.43 -3.16
CA GLY A 19 16.70 10.03 -4.31
C GLY A 19 16.24 9.36 -5.60
N ASN A 20 17.18 8.85 -6.39
CA ASN A 20 16.88 8.17 -7.67
C ASN A 20 16.63 6.66 -7.54
N LYS A 21 16.64 6.11 -6.31
CA LYS A 21 16.45 4.66 -6.08
C LYS A 21 15.00 4.36 -5.70
N LYS A 22 14.45 3.30 -6.29
CA LYS A 22 13.11 2.78 -5.97
C LYS A 22 13.22 1.32 -5.52
N LYS A 23 12.51 0.98 -4.44
CA LYS A 23 12.38 -0.39 -3.93
C LYS A 23 10.92 -0.80 -3.91
N TYR A 24 10.59 -1.88 -4.59
CA TYR A 24 9.23 -2.39 -4.72
C TYR A 24 8.99 -3.54 -3.73
N LEU A 25 7.85 -3.50 -3.04
CA LEU A 25 7.38 -4.57 -2.17
C LEU A 25 5.97 -4.95 -2.60
N TYR A 26 5.67 -6.24 -2.61
CA TYR A 26 4.37 -6.79 -3.00
C TYR A 26 3.68 -7.47 -1.81
N PRO A 27 3.33 -6.73 -0.74
CA PRO A 27 2.67 -7.30 0.42
C PRO A 27 1.20 -7.68 0.13
N SER A 28 0.65 -8.57 0.95
CA SER A 28 -0.80 -8.70 1.07
C SER A 28 -1.41 -7.48 1.77
N LEU A 29 -2.73 -7.29 1.70
CA LEU A 29 -3.44 -6.24 2.43
C LEU A 29 -3.05 -6.19 3.92
N ARG A 30 -3.09 -7.35 4.60
CA ARG A 30 -2.69 -7.47 6.01
C ARG A 30 -1.24 -7.08 6.25
N LYS A 31 -0.32 -7.47 5.37
CA LYS A 31 1.11 -7.11 5.48
C LYS A 31 1.32 -5.62 5.19
N THR A 32 0.49 -5.01 4.36
CA THR A 32 0.48 -3.57 4.11
C THR A 32 0.08 -2.83 5.39
N GLN A 33 -1.05 -3.20 6.01
CA GLN A 33 -1.46 -2.60 7.28
C GLN A 33 -0.39 -2.75 8.37
N PHE A 34 0.22 -3.92 8.48
CA PHE A 34 1.33 -4.13 9.41
C PHE A 34 2.51 -3.19 9.12
N PHE A 35 2.89 -3.02 7.85
CA PHE A 35 3.93 -2.09 7.45
C PHE A 35 3.58 -0.64 7.84
N LEU A 36 2.34 -0.21 7.55
CA LEU A 36 1.87 1.15 7.87
C LEU A 36 1.93 1.43 9.37
N ASN A 37 1.49 0.47 10.18
CA ASN A 37 1.42 0.64 11.64
C ASN A 37 2.77 0.53 12.35
N ASN A 38 3.75 -0.19 11.78
CA ASN A 38 4.97 -0.57 12.52
C ASN A 38 6.28 -0.16 11.84
N LYS A 39 6.26 0.16 10.54
CA LYS A 39 7.50 0.35 9.76
C LYS A 39 7.53 1.65 8.97
N ALA A 40 6.39 2.14 8.48
CA ALA A 40 6.33 3.30 7.60
C ALA A 40 7.01 4.53 8.21
N GLU A 41 6.80 4.79 9.50
CA GLU A 41 7.41 5.94 10.20
C GLU A 41 8.94 5.95 10.12
N ALA A 42 9.58 4.79 10.28
CA ALA A 42 11.03 4.68 10.24
C ALA A 42 11.59 4.98 8.85
N TYR A 43 10.90 4.55 7.79
CA TYR A 43 11.29 4.88 6.41
C TYR A 43 11.14 6.38 6.13
N LEU A 44 10.00 6.95 6.51
CA LEU A 44 9.73 8.38 6.32
C LEU A 44 10.75 9.27 7.07
N LYS A 45 11.07 8.94 8.32
CA LYS A 45 12.11 9.65 9.11
C LYS A 45 13.51 9.53 8.50
N ASN A 46 13.78 8.44 7.79
CA ASN A 46 15.03 8.25 7.06
C ASN A 46 15.06 8.94 5.68
N GLY A 47 14.05 9.75 5.37
CA GLY A 47 13.93 10.52 4.13
C GLY A 47 13.45 9.69 2.94
N ASP A 48 12.91 8.49 3.16
CA ASP A 48 12.20 7.76 2.11
C ASP A 48 10.82 8.39 1.88
N LEU A 49 10.38 8.48 0.63
CA LEU A 49 8.98 8.68 0.28
C LEU A 49 8.33 7.30 0.06
N VAL A 50 7.06 7.16 0.45
CA VAL A 50 6.34 5.89 0.31
C VAL A 50 5.16 6.08 -0.64
N THR A 51 5.15 5.31 -1.72
CA THR A 51 3.99 5.17 -2.60
C THR A 51 3.19 3.93 -2.22
N ILE A 52 1.88 4.09 -2.06
CA ILE A 52 0.93 2.97 -2.02
C ILE A 52 0.27 2.90 -3.40
N ARG A 53 0.33 1.74 -4.04
CA ARG A 53 -0.40 1.43 -5.27
C ARG A 53 -1.31 0.24 -5.04
N VAL A 54 -2.56 0.35 -5.46
CA VAL A 54 -3.56 -0.72 -5.39
C VAL A 54 -4.07 -0.97 -6.79
N SER A 55 -3.96 -2.21 -7.27
CA SER A 55 -4.51 -2.68 -8.55
C SER A 55 -5.71 -3.56 -8.31
N TYR A 56 -6.79 -3.30 -9.04
CA TYR A 56 -8.08 -3.98 -8.90
C TYR A 56 -8.25 -5.06 -9.97
N THR A 57 -9.38 -5.79 -9.93
CA THR A 57 -9.66 -6.90 -10.85
C THR A 57 -10.05 -6.44 -12.25
N ASP A 58 -10.47 -5.19 -12.40
CA ASP A 58 -10.84 -4.54 -13.66
C ASP A 58 -9.65 -3.80 -14.32
N ASP A 59 -8.43 -4.14 -13.91
CA ASP A 59 -7.16 -3.51 -14.31
C ASP A 59 -7.01 -2.02 -13.96
N SER A 60 -8.01 -1.42 -13.30
CA SER A 60 -7.89 -0.07 -12.75
C SER A 60 -6.89 -0.05 -11.59
N HIS A 61 -6.37 1.14 -11.26
CA HIS A 61 -5.46 1.29 -10.14
C HIS A 61 -5.55 2.68 -9.51
N ASN A 62 -5.38 2.70 -8.18
CA ASN A 62 -5.16 3.91 -7.41
C ASN A 62 -3.72 3.94 -6.92
N SER A 63 -3.10 5.12 -6.92
CA SER A 63 -1.76 5.28 -6.36
C SER A 63 -1.52 6.68 -5.83
N GLY A 64 -0.77 6.78 -4.74
CA GLY A 64 -0.32 8.05 -4.19
C GLY A 64 0.99 7.90 -3.43
N THR A 65 1.80 8.96 -3.43
CA THR A 65 3.07 9.05 -2.71
C THR A 65 2.94 10.03 -1.56
N TYR A 66 3.36 9.61 -0.37
CA TYR A 66 3.13 10.36 0.86
C TYR A 66 4.39 10.40 1.72
N ASN A 67 4.48 11.45 2.53
CA ASN A 67 5.59 11.70 3.45
C ASN A 67 5.17 11.61 4.94
N SER A 68 3.92 11.23 5.21
CA SER A 68 3.37 11.07 6.56
C SER A 68 2.68 9.71 6.72
N VAL A 69 2.71 9.14 7.93
CA VAL A 69 2.03 7.87 8.24
C VAL A 69 0.52 8.03 8.21
N GLY A 70 0.00 9.21 8.59
CA GLY A 70 -1.43 9.50 8.58
C GLY A 70 -1.99 9.42 7.16
N ASP A 71 -1.38 10.15 6.22
CA ASP A 71 -1.82 10.15 4.82
C ASP A 71 -1.69 8.78 4.17
N LEU A 72 -0.65 8.01 4.51
CA LEU A 72 -0.50 6.64 4.04
C LEU A 72 -1.64 5.73 4.52
N ASN A 73 -2.05 5.85 5.80
CA ASN A 73 -3.17 5.06 6.32
C ASN A 73 -4.49 5.49 5.67
N TRP A 74 -4.75 6.80 5.56
CA TRP A 74 -5.93 7.32 4.88
C TRP A 74 -6.01 6.87 3.42
N ALA A 75 -4.90 6.97 2.68
CA ALA A 75 -4.83 6.53 1.30
C ALA A 75 -5.07 5.02 1.18
N PHE A 76 -4.45 4.21 2.04
CA PHE A 76 -4.65 2.77 2.05
C PHE A 76 -6.11 2.41 2.31
N GLU A 77 -6.73 3.02 3.32
CA GLU A 77 -8.13 2.82 3.63
C GLU A 77 -9.03 3.24 2.47
N ALA A 78 -8.82 4.43 1.89
CA ALA A 78 -9.60 4.90 0.75
C ALA A 78 -9.47 3.95 -0.46
N PHE A 79 -8.24 3.58 -0.82
CA PHE A 79 -7.98 2.72 -1.98
C PHE A 79 -8.51 1.30 -1.80
N VAL A 80 -8.54 0.77 -0.57
CA VAL A 80 -9.04 -0.58 -0.32
C VAL A 80 -10.56 -0.58 -0.10
N LYS A 81 -11.12 0.42 0.58
CA LYS A 81 -12.55 0.48 0.95
C LYS A 81 -13.46 0.85 -0.21
N GLU A 82 -12.98 1.54 -1.25
CA GLU A 82 -13.75 1.76 -2.48
C GLU A 82 -14.15 0.46 -3.21
N TYR A 83 -13.50 -0.68 -2.92
CA TYR A 83 -13.65 -1.93 -3.69
C TYR A 83 -13.91 -3.20 -2.86
N VAL A 84 -14.20 -3.08 -1.55
CA VAL A 84 -14.59 -4.20 -0.66
C VAL A 84 -16.05 -4.10 -0.28
#